data_AF-A0A663FEM6-F1
#
_entry.id   AF-A0A663FEM6-F1
#
_cell.length_a   1.000
_cell.length_b   1.000
_cell.length_c   1.000
_cell.angle_alpha   90.00
_cell.angle_beta   90.00
_cell.angle_gamma   90.00
#
_symmetry.space_group_name_H-M   'P 1'
#
loop_
_entity.id
_entity.type
_entity.pdbx_description
1 polymer ?
#
loop_
_entity_poly.entity_id
_entity_poly.type
_entity_poly.pdbx_seq_one_letter_code
_entity_poly.pdbx_strand_id
1 'polypeptide(L)'
;LWGCSKGKLYSHLNIRQHTRLWLHVLSNWTNYAFRERNIQIQQVSKMALQNRLALDMLLLKEQGVRGMLNLTNGECCITTHNTTTTIEEAWKKMKELSEQTRKLF
;
A
#
# COMPACT_ATOMS: atom_id res chain seq x y z
N LEU A 1 -15.44 41.63 28.15
CA LEU A 1 -15.11 40.18 28.27
C LEU A 1 -15.77 39.27 27.22
N TRP A 2 -16.72 39.73 26.39
CA TRP A 2 -17.41 38.88 25.38
C TRP A 2 -16.66 38.68 24.04
N GLY A 3 -15.62 39.47 23.74
CA GLY A 3 -14.88 39.41 22.47
C GLY A 3 -13.84 38.28 22.37
N CYS A 4 -13.11 37.99 23.46
CA CYS A 4 -12.07 36.95 23.47
C CYS A 4 -12.64 35.53 23.31
N SER A 5 -13.84 35.27 23.83
CA SER A 5 -14.48 33.94 23.73
C SER A 5 -14.94 33.63 22.30
N LYS A 6 -15.47 34.63 21.58
CA LYS A 6 -15.87 34.48 20.17
C LYS A 6 -14.66 34.32 19.24
N GLY A 7 -13.56 35.05 19.50
CA GLY A 7 -12.31 34.91 18.75
C GLY A 7 -11.68 33.51 18.88
N LYS A 8 -11.66 32.93 20.08
CA LYS A 8 -11.23 31.54 20.30
C LYS A 8 -12.12 30.52 19.60
N LEU A 9 -13.43 30.72 19.61
CA LEU A 9 -14.37 29.80 18.95
C LEU A 9 -14.17 29.77 17.42
N TYR A 10 -14.02 30.94 16.80
CA TYR A 10 -13.74 31.06 15.35
C TYR A 10 -12.40 30.43 14.95
N SER A 11 -11.33 30.64 15.74
CA SER A 11 -10.04 30.03 15.44
C SER A 11 -10.07 28.50 15.55
N HIS A 12 -10.78 27.95 16.55
CA HIS A 12 -10.95 26.49 16.70
C HIS A 12 -11.78 25.86 15.57
N LEU A 13 -12.84 26.54 15.09
CA LEU A 13 -13.64 26.09 13.95
C LEU A 13 -12.82 26.06 12.65
N ASN A 14 -12.00 27.08 12.42
CA ASN A 14 -11.15 27.15 11.23
C ASN A 14 -10.07 26.04 11.24
N ILE A 15 -9.47 25.78 12.40
CA ILE A 15 -8.51 24.66 12.57
C ILE A 15 -9.19 23.31 12.31
N ARG A 16 -10.40 23.07 12.85
CA ARG A 16 -11.13 21.80 12.61
C ARG A 16 -11.44 21.56 11.13
N GLN A 17 -11.93 22.59 10.43
CA GLN A 17 -12.23 22.48 9.00
C GLN A 17 -10.98 22.23 8.17
N HIS A 18 -9.89 22.94 8.49
CA HIS A 18 -8.60 22.75 7.84
C HIS A 18 -8.06 21.33 8.07
N THR A 19 -8.05 20.84 9.32
CA THR A 19 -7.61 19.47 9.65
C THR A 19 -8.45 18.42 8.93
N ARG A 20 -9.76 18.62 8.80
CA ARG A 20 -10.64 17.72 8.04
C ARG A 20 -10.29 17.67 6.56
N LEU A 21 -10.05 18.82 5.93
CA LEU A 21 -9.67 18.90 4.53
C LEU A 21 -8.35 18.16 4.28
N TRP A 22 -7.35 18.40 5.12
CA TRP A 22 -6.05 17.75 5.01
C TRP A 22 -6.13 16.23 5.21
N LEU A 23 -6.94 15.76 6.16
CA LEU A 23 -7.14 14.33 6.35
C LEU A 23 -7.75 13.66 5.11
N HIS A 24 -8.75 14.31 4.49
CA HIS A 24 -9.38 13.80 3.27
C HIS A 24 -8.41 13.78 2.09
N VAL A 25 -7.65 14.86 1.88
CA VAL A 25 -6.62 14.94 0.83
C VAL A 25 -5.56 13.86 1.03
N LEU A 26 -5.04 13.71 2.25
CA LEU A 26 -4.03 12.73 2.58
C LEU A 26 -4.54 11.29 2.37
N SER A 27 -5.76 10.99 2.81
CA SER A 27 -6.38 9.67 2.61
C SER A 27 -6.53 9.33 1.13
N ASN A 28 -7.00 10.26 0.31
CA ASN A 28 -7.17 10.03 -1.13
C ASN A 28 -5.83 9.81 -1.84
N TRP A 29 -4.82 10.61 -1.56
CA TRP A 29 -3.48 10.43 -2.14
C TRP A 29 -2.83 9.11 -1.71
N THR A 30 -2.99 8.76 -0.44
CA THR A 30 -2.47 7.51 0.11
C THR A 30 -3.13 6.31 -0.57
N ASN A 31 -4.46 6.35 -0.73
CA ASN A 31 -5.22 5.31 -1.42
C ASN A 31 -4.80 5.16 -2.89
N TYR A 32 -4.62 6.27 -3.60
CA TYR A 32 -4.13 6.26 -4.97
C TYR A 32 -2.75 5.61 -5.06
N ALA A 33 -1.80 6.03 -4.22
CA ALA A 33 -0.44 5.49 -4.20
C ALA A 33 -0.39 3.99 -3.86
N PHE A 34 -1.26 3.51 -2.97
CA PHE A 34 -1.37 2.08 -2.67
C PHE A 34 -1.93 1.28 -3.85
N ARG A 35 -2.93 1.81 -4.56
CA ARG A 35 -3.51 1.15 -5.73
C ARG A 35 -2.49 0.99 -6.85
N GLU A 36 -1.78 2.07 -7.18
CA GLU A 36 -0.76 2.04 -8.23
C GLU A 36 0.38 1.08 -7.88
N ARG A 37 0.84 1.09 -6.62
CA ARG A 37 1.86 0.13 -6.17
C ARG A 37 1.37 -1.31 -6.22
N ASN A 38 0.12 -1.58 -5.87
CA ASN A 38 -0.42 -2.94 -5.95
C ASN A 38 -0.41 -3.47 -7.39
N ILE A 39 -0.80 -2.63 -8.36
CA ILE A 39 -0.75 -2.99 -9.79
C ILE A 39 0.69 -3.27 -10.23
N GLN A 40 1.63 -2.39 -9.87
CA GLN A 40 3.05 -2.57 -10.22
C GLN A 40 3.63 -3.84 -9.60
N ILE A 41 3.36 -4.13 -8.32
CA ILE A 41 3.83 -5.34 -7.65
C ILE A 41 3.28 -6.59 -8.35
N GLN A 42 1.99 -6.62 -8.72
CA GLN A 42 1.41 -7.75 -9.44
C GLN A 42 2.06 -7.95 -10.83
N GLN A 43 2.37 -6.87 -11.55
CA GLN A 43 3.04 -6.94 -12.85
C GLN A 43 4.48 -7.41 -12.72
N VAL A 44 5.25 -6.84 -11.79
CA VAL A 44 6.64 -7.23 -11.52
C VAL A 44 6.70 -8.70 -11.07
N SER A 45 5.75 -9.15 -10.25
CA SER A 45 5.65 -10.54 -9.82
C SER A 45 5.49 -11.49 -11.00
N LYS A 46 4.61 -11.16 -11.96
CA LYS A 46 4.42 -11.94 -13.19
C LYS A 46 5.68 -11.96 -14.05
N MET A 47 6.32 -10.80 -14.22
CA MET A 47 7.55 -10.69 -15.00
C MET A 47 8.71 -11.48 -14.36
N ALA A 48 8.85 -11.41 -13.05
CA ALA A 48 9.87 -12.16 -12.31
C ALA A 48 9.68 -13.68 -12.47
N LEU A 49 8.43 -14.16 -12.43
CA LEU A 49 8.10 -15.56 -12.68
C LEU A 49 8.44 -15.97 -14.12
N GLN A 50 8.07 -15.16 -15.11
CA GLN A 50 8.41 -15.41 -16.51
C GLN A 50 9.92 -15.46 -16.74
N ASN A 51 10.66 -14.50 -16.19
CA ASN A 51 12.12 -14.47 -16.25
C ASN A 51 12.73 -15.71 -15.61
N ARG A 52 12.20 -16.14 -14.46
CA ARG A 52 12.67 -17.36 -13.80
C ARG A 52 12.47 -18.60 -14.67
N LEU A 53 11.28 -18.78 -15.24
CA LEU A 53 10.98 -19.91 -16.13
C LEU A 53 11.87 -19.91 -17.38
N ALA A 54 12.11 -18.74 -17.97
CA ALA A 54 13.00 -18.60 -19.11
C ALA A 54 14.44 -18.98 -18.75
N LEU A 55 14.94 -18.54 -17.58
CA LEU A 55 16.27 -18.91 -17.10
C LEU A 55 16.37 -20.41 -16.78
N ASP A 56 15.34 -21.02 -16.19
CA ASP A 56 15.30 -22.46 -15.94
C ASP A 56 15.35 -23.25 -17.25
N MET A 57 14.72 -22.75 -18.32
CA MET A 57 14.79 -23.35 -19.66
C MET A 57 16.19 -23.20 -20.29
N LEU A 58 16.85 -22.06 -20.10
CA LEU A 58 18.21 -21.84 -20.61
C LEU A 58 19.25 -22.70 -19.86
N LEU A 59 19.01 -22.97 -18.59
CA LEU A 59 19.91 -23.70 -17.69
C LEU A 59 19.52 -25.17 -17.51
N LEU A 60 18.85 -25.78 -18.50
CA LEU A 60 18.38 -27.16 -18.39
C LEU A 60 19.51 -28.16 -18.11
N LYS A 61 20.72 -27.92 -18.63
CA LYS A 61 21.89 -28.79 -18.39
C LYS A 61 22.39 -28.70 -16.96
N GLU A 62 22.21 -27.55 -16.34
CA GLU A 62 22.59 -27.21 -14.97
C GLU A 62 21.45 -27.49 -13.98
N GLN A 63 20.41 -28.22 -14.38
CA GLN A 63 19.21 -28.49 -13.58
C GLN A 63 18.44 -27.22 -13.20
N GLY A 64 18.39 -26.27 -14.14
CA GLY A 64 17.76 -24.96 -13.98
C GLY A 64 18.60 -24.01 -13.13
N VAL A 65 18.03 -22.85 -12.82
CA VAL A 65 18.64 -21.85 -11.94
C VAL A 65 18.90 -22.43 -10.55
N ARG A 66 18.10 -23.41 -10.11
CA ARG A 66 18.31 -24.08 -8.83
C ARG A 66 19.65 -24.82 -8.78
N GLY A 67 19.90 -25.71 -9.75
CA GLY A 67 21.14 -26.48 -9.76
C GLY A 67 22.34 -25.59 -10.06
N MET A 68 22.19 -24.62 -10.96
CA MET A 68 23.23 -23.62 -11.26
C MET A 68 23.68 -22.82 -10.02
N LEU A 69 22.74 -22.46 -9.14
CA LEU A 69 23.03 -21.70 -7.92
C LEU A 69 23.18 -22.56 -6.67
N ASN A 70 23.09 -23.89 -6.79
CA ASN A 70 23.14 -24.85 -5.69
C ASN A 70 22.18 -24.50 -4.52
N LEU A 71 20.95 -24.06 -4.85
CA LEU A 71 19.98 -23.59 -3.86
C LEU A 71 19.27 -24.74 -3.14
N THR A 72 19.04 -24.57 -1.84
CA THR A 72 18.20 -25.48 -1.05
C THR A 72 16.72 -25.36 -1.43
N ASN A 73 15.89 -26.34 -1.03
CA ASN A 73 14.44 -26.31 -1.27
C ASN A 73 13.76 -25.03 -0.74
N GLY A 74 14.28 -24.45 0.36
CA GLY A 74 13.73 -23.23 0.96
C GLY A 74 14.10 -21.95 0.21
N GLU A 75 15.24 -21.94 -0.49
CA GLU A 75 15.77 -20.76 -1.18
C GLU A 75 15.39 -20.72 -2.67
N CYS A 76 15.09 -21.88 -3.26
CA CYS A 76 14.77 -21.99 -4.68
C CYS A 76 13.44 -21.34 -5.07
N CYS A 77 12.48 -21.31 -4.16
CA CYS A 77 11.11 -20.90 -4.46
C CYS A 77 10.92 -19.43 -4.05
N ILE A 78 10.94 -18.52 -5.03
CA ILE A 78 10.48 -17.15 -4.83
C ILE A 78 8.96 -17.20 -4.66
N THR A 79 8.49 -17.22 -3.42
CA THR A 79 7.08 -17.00 -3.12
C THR A 79 6.79 -15.51 -3.27
N THR A 80 6.28 -15.10 -4.42
CA THR A 80 5.62 -13.79 -4.52
C THR A 80 4.36 -13.84 -3.67
N HIS A 81 4.46 -13.31 -2.45
CA HIS A 81 3.31 -13.18 -1.56
C HIS A 81 2.25 -12.33 -2.23
N ASN A 82 1.03 -12.86 -2.31
CA ASN A 82 -0.11 -12.10 -2.79
C ASN A 82 -0.49 -11.06 -1.72
N THR A 83 0.05 -9.84 -1.82
CA THR A 83 -0.23 -8.74 -0.88
C THR A 83 -1.56 -8.02 -1.15
N THR A 84 -2.32 -8.46 -2.17
CA THR A 84 -3.55 -7.78 -2.60
C THR A 84 -4.56 -7.67 -1.47
N THR A 85 -4.74 -8.74 -0.68
CA THR A 85 -5.68 -8.79 0.45
C THR A 85 -5.28 -7.83 1.58
N THR A 86 -3.99 -7.76 1.91
CA THR A 86 -3.49 -6.87 2.97
C THR A 86 -3.66 -5.39 2.61
N ILE A 87 -3.53 -5.04 1.33
CA ILE A 87 -3.72 -3.66 0.85
C ILE A 87 -5.20 -3.27 0.87
N GLU A 88 -6.11 -4.18 0.47
CA GLU A 88 -7.55 -3.95 0.55
C GLU A 88 -8.04 -3.80 2.00
N GLU A 89 -7.51 -4.59 2.92
CA GLU A 89 -7.80 -4.45 4.36
C GLU A 89 -7.31 -3.12 4.92
N ALA A 90 -6.09 -2.70 4.56
CA ALA A 90 -5.55 -1.40 4.96
C ALA A 90 -6.41 -0.26 4.42
N TRP A 91 -6.90 -0.39 3.18
CA TRP A 91 -7.82 0.57 2.57
C TRP A 91 -9.15 0.64 3.32
N LYS A 92 -9.77 -0.51 3.63
CA LYS A 92 -11.03 -0.56 4.39
C LYS A 92 -10.90 0.15 5.73
N LYS A 93 -9.80 -0.07 6.46
CA LYS A 93 -9.51 0.62 7.72
C LYS A 93 -9.31 2.12 7.55
N MET A 94 -8.58 2.56 6.52
CA MET A 94 -8.42 3.99 6.23
C MET A 94 -9.76 4.68 5.93
N LYS A 95 -10.64 4.01 5.19
CA LYS A 95 -11.99 4.52 4.90
C LYS A 95 -12.82 4.64 6.18
N GLU A 96 -12.80 3.62 7.03
CA GLU A 96 -13.50 3.62 8.31
C GLU A 96 -13.01 4.74 9.23
N LEU A 97 -11.69 4.92 9.36
CA LEU A 97 -11.10 6.00 10.16
C LEU A 97 -11.48 7.39 9.62
N SER A 98 -11.50 7.56 8.30
CA SER A 98 -11.94 8.81 7.67
C SER A 98 -13.42 9.10 7.99
N GLU A 99 -14.28 8.09 7.96
CA GLU A 99 -15.71 8.23 8.28
C GLU A 99 -15.96 8.50 9.76
N GLN A 100 -15.23 7.83 10.67
CA GLN A 100 -15.28 8.08 12.10
C GLN A 100 -14.82 9.50 12.44
N THR A 101 -13.71 9.95 11.83
CA THR A 101 -13.18 11.31 12.04
C THR A 101 -14.14 12.37 11.52
N ARG A 102 -14.89 12.09 10.44
CA ARG A 102 -15.95 12.98 9.95
C ARG A 102 -17.11 13.13 10.95
N LYS A 103 -17.43 12.10 11.74
CA LYS A 103 -18.52 12.11 12.74
C LYS A 103 -18.13 12.79 14.05
N LEU A 104 -16.84 12.83 14.39
CA LEU A 104 -16.34 13.37 15.67
C LEU A 104 -16.16 14.89 15.69
N PHE A 105 -16.22 15.56 14.54
CA PHE A 105 -15.97 17.00 14.40
C PHE A 105 -17.10 17.68 13.64
#